data_AF-A0AA85FIW4-F1
#
_entry.id   AF-A0AA85FIW4-F1
#
_cell.length_a   1.000
_cell.length_b   1.000
_cell.length_c   1.000
_cell.angle_alpha   90.00
_cell.angle_beta   90.00
_cell.angle_gamma   90.00
#
_symmetry.space_group_name_H-M   'P 1'
#
loop_
_entity.id
_entity.type
_entity.pdbx_description
1 polymer ?
#
loop_
_entity_poly.entity_id
_entity_poly.type
_entity_poly.pdbx_seq_one_letter_code
_entity_poly.pdbx_strand_id
1 'polypeptide(L)'
;MSADDFGELLTEASKNINELIMLSKSKKYDTEDFDELLRSFLPSHLTKYRTKVAVDILSKTSVFVNLVSVYRELGRMAIPLSYSTFNPLPCEKWVIKLIDFQQFLSNYMTVSISFTRKLIKSDIYLMEVRRILNAINTMKMSELVRSLTDYMISGLNTALIYENEFITQRLRDYSMRSILTRYTCRDPKIKLAITIFLTFTYTDISQLNLKEESIELFLNCFDYFIDEGIESDDLFSAFQFNKVLRILALDDENRNEFAQRAVVGRLKLLPKSLSNGTDEISLTIRILSSELSNDDAITEIKLLAMEFCNNMTGIEDEVRTFTEGYSDDEYLPQYPSSENQTGDVECSEVIKEKPQLNGHIMISYNHDDLEIAIKIKESLQEEDIKIWIDKEHMLQDVKILDVMASAVQNVAIVLILFSKSYQDSENTKAAEYTRKLKKPPIFLRVKRGFIPDSWLGFMIGESRYIDFSGKYPFEVKFEELCTTINNISRGSITLKHEKRQRQEKPLEKKQNTYVSM
;
A
#
# COMPACT_ATOMS: atom_id res chain seq x y z
N MET A 1 -29.31 0.09 -29.20
CA MET A 1 -28.16 0.77 -29.80
C MET A 1 -27.70 -0.04 -31.00
N SER A 2 -27.39 0.62 -32.10
CA SER A 2 -26.76 -0.03 -33.25
C SER A 2 -25.31 -0.44 -32.90
N ALA A 3 -24.70 -1.33 -33.68
CA ALA A 3 -23.28 -1.67 -33.49
C ALA A 3 -22.36 -0.45 -33.73
N ASP A 4 -22.78 0.47 -34.60
CA ASP A 4 -22.03 1.69 -34.93
C ASP A 4 -22.06 2.70 -33.75
N ASP A 5 -23.22 2.88 -33.09
CA ASP A 5 -23.32 3.74 -31.90
C ASP A 5 -22.41 3.25 -30.76
N PHE A 6 -22.26 1.94 -30.63
CA PHE A 6 -21.42 1.32 -29.60
C PHE A 6 -19.92 1.52 -29.88
N GLY A 7 -19.52 1.47 -31.15
CA GLY A 7 -18.15 1.77 -31.60
C GLY A 7 -17.76 3.23 -31.37
N GLU A 8 -18.68 4.17 -31.61
CA GLU A 8 -18.47 5.59 -31.35
C GLU A 8 -18.28 5.88 -29.86
N LEU A 9 -19.13 5.32 -28.98
CA LEU A 9 -18.98 5.50 -27.53
C LEU A 9 -17.67 4.94 -26.97
N LEU A 10 -17.16 3.84 -27.53
CA LEU A 10 -15.87 3.28 -27.12
C LEU A 10 -14.71 4.16 -27.58
N THR A 11 -14.83 4.72 -28.78
CA THR A 11 -13.83 5.65 -29.33
C THR A 11 -13.77 6.92 -28.48
N GLU A 12 -14.92 7.46 -28.08
CA GLU A 12 -14.97 8.63 -27.20
C GLU A 12 -14.43 8.32 -25.80
N ALA A 13 -14.77 7.17 -25.20
CA ALA A 13 -14.17 6.78 -23.92
C ALA A 13 -12.65 6.65 -24.00
N SER A 14 -12.13 6.02 -25.06
CA SER A 14 -10.68 5.90 -25.29
C SER A 14 -10.03 7.28 -25.42
N LYS A 15 -10.64 8.19 -26.17
CA LYS A 15 -10.19 9.57 -26.34
C LYS A 15 -10.17 10.32 -25.01
N ASN A 16 -11.26 10.29 -24.24
CA ASN A 16 -11.37 10.95 -22.94
C ASN A 16 -10.33 10.41 -21.94
N ILE A 17 -10.10 9.09 -21.92
CA ILE A 17 -9.09 8.48 -21.03
C ILE A 17 -7.68 8.94 -21.43
N ASN A 18 -7.39 8.98 -22.72
CA ASN A 18 -6.10 9.47 -23.21
C ASN A 18 -5.90 10.96 -22.89
N GLU A 19 -6.95 11.77 -23.01
CA GLU A 19 -6.91 13.19 -22.67
C GLU A 19 -6.69 13.42 -21.17
N LEU A 20 -7.39 12.66 -20.31
CA LEU A 20 -7.18 12.66 -18.87
C LEU A 20 -5.71 12.33 -18.52
N ILE A 21 -5.13 11.33 -19.19
CA ILE A 21 -3.72 10.95 -19.02
C ILE A 21 -2.78 12.06 -19.51
N MET A 22 -3.10 12.73 -20.62
CA MET A 22 -2.28 13.82 -21.17
C MET A 22 -2.27 15.05 -20.26
N LEU A 23 -3.42 15.45 -19.72
CA LEU A 23 -3.52 16.51 -18.72
C LEU A 23 -2.73 16.15 -17.46
N SER A 24 -2.84 14.90 -17.01
CA SER A 24 -2.10 14.39 -15.85
C SER A 24 -0.58 14.43 -16.04
N LYS A 25 -0.07 13.97 -17.19
CA LYS A 25 1.36 14.05 -17.54
C LYS A 25 1.86 15.49 -17.57
N SER A 26 1.00 16.42 -17.97
CA SER A 26 1.26 17.86 -17.98
C SER A 26 1.06 18.53 -16.61
N LYS A 27 0.73 17.75 -15.57
CA LYS A 27 0.39 18.22 -14.20
C LYS A 27 -0.78 19.22 -14.16
N LYS A 28 -1.66 19.19 -15.17
CA LYS A 28 -2.85 20.03 -15.29
C LYS A 28 -4.04 19.40 -14.57
N TYR A 29 -3.90 19.16 -13.28
CA TYR A 29 -4.99 18.60 -12.45
C TYR A 29 -6.02 19.67 -12.04
N ASP A 30 -5.66 20.95 -12.19
CA ASP A 30 -6.46 22.11 -11.78
C ASP A 30 -7.18 22.80 -12.96
N THR A 31 -7.56 22.03 -13.98
CA THR A 31 -8.32 22.57 -15.13
C THR A 31 -9.76 22.09 -15.09
N GLU A 32 -10.68 22.91 -15.61
CA GLU A 32 -12.09 22.52 -15.79
C GLU A 32 -12.19 21.27 -16.67
N ASP A 33 -11.39 21.19 -17.73
CA ASP A 33 -11.29 20.00 -18.59
C ASP A 33 -10.99 18.71 -17.79
N PHE A 34 -10.13 18.79 -16.77
CA PHE A 34 -9.80 17.62 -15.95
C PHE A 34 -11.00 17.19 -15.09
N ASP A 35 -11.75 18.15 -14.56
CA ASP A 35 -12.97 17.88 -13.79
C ASP A 35 -14.09 17.32 -14.66
N GLU A 36 -14.27 17.87 -15.85
CA GLU A 36 -15.23 17.36 -16.82
C GLU A 36 -14.87 15.94 -17.25
N LEU A 37 -13.60 15.65 -17.52
CA LEU A 37 -13.15 14.32 -17.87
C LEU A 37 -13.39 13.32 -16.74
N LEU A 38 -13.06 13.65 -15.49
CA LEU A 38 -13.35 12.78 -14.34
C LEU A 38 -14.85 12.46 -14.22
N ARG A 39 -15.72 13.43 -14.50
CA ARG A 39 -17.18 13.28 -14.45
C ARG A 39 -17.77 12.65 -15.71
N SER A 40 -17.10 12.72 -16.86
CA SER A 40 -17.63 12.20 -18.12
C SER A 40 -17.75 10.68 -18.15
N PHE A 41 -17.08 9.99 -17.24
CA PHE A 41 -17.18 8.54 -17.05
C PHE A 41 -18.27 8.11 -16.07
N LEU A 42 -19.29 8.95 -15.89
CA LEU A 42 -20.50 8.62 -15.14
C LEU A 42 -21.12 7.29 -15.65
N PRO A 43 -21.76 6.52 -14.75
CA PRO A 43 -22.15 5.15 -15.04
C PRO A 43 -23.12 5.11 -16.22
N SER A 44 -22.66 4.63 -17.36
CA SER A 44 -23.60 4.21 -18.38
C SER A 44 -24.36 3.00 -17.83
N HIS A 45 -25.69 2.99 -17.96
CA HIS A 45 -26.52 1.86 -17.51
C HIS A 45 -26.19 0.55 -18.28
N LEU A 46 -25.39 0.64 -19.35
CA LEU A 46 -25.04 -0.49 -20.19
C LEU A 46 -23.84 -1.25 -19.61
N THR A 47 -24.13 -2.28 -18.80
CA THR A 47 -23.12 -3.19 -18.24
C THR A 47 -22.15 -3.72 -19.30
N LYS A 48 -22.64 -4.15 -20.47
CA LYS A 48 -21.80 -4.63 -21.59
C LYS A 48 -20.79 -3.59 -22.08
N TYR A 49 -21.21 -2.32 -22.15
CA TYR A 49 -20.31 -1.21 -22.51
C TYR A 49 -19.24 -1.01 -21.43
N ARG A 50 -19.64 -0.93 -20.17
CA ARG A 50 -18.72 -0.72 -19.04
C ARG A 50 -17.69 -1.85 -18.93
N THR A 51 -18.12 -3.11 -19.06
CA THR A 51 -17.21 -4.27 -19.09
C THR A 51 -16.21 -4.15 -20.24
N LYS A 52 -16.65 -3.77 -21.44
CA LYS A 52 -15.75 -3.59 -22.57
C LYS A 52 -14.73 -2.46 -22.37
N VAL A 53 -15.16 -1.32 -21.82
CA VAL A 53 -14.24 -0.22 -21.46
C VAL A 53 -13.21 -0.69 -20.41
N ALA A 54 -13.64 -1.42 -19.38
CA ALA A 54 -12.76 -1.94 -18.35
C ALA A 54 -11.69 -2.87 -18.93
N VAL A 55 -12.08 -3.79 -19.81
CA VAL A 55 -11.21 -4.82 -20.37
C VAL A 55 -10.33 -4.28 -21.50
N ASP A 56 -10.90 -3.60 -22.50
CA ASP A 56 -10.19 -3.21 -23.73
C ASP A 56 -9.51 -1.83 -23.62
N ILE A 57 -9.82 -1.01 -22.61
CA ILE A 57 -9.25 0.33 -22.46
C ILE A 57 -8.51 0.47 -21.13
N LEU A 58 -9.22 0.37 -20.00
CA LEU A 58 -8.63 0.64 -18.68
C LEU A 58 -7.57 -0.39 -18.27
N SER A 59 -7.76 -1.65 -18.68
CA SER A 59 -6.84 -2.73 -18.39
C SER A 59 -5.61 -2.77 -19.30
N LYS A 60 -5.53 -1.93 -20.35
CA LYS A 60 -4.29 -1.80 -21.14
C LYS A 60 -3.16 -1.32 -20.25
N THR A 61 -2.00 -1.96 -20.31
CA THR A 61 -0.90 -1.68 -19.36
C THR A 61 -0.44 -0.22 -19.42
N SER A 62 -0.36 0.36 -20.63
CA SER A 62 -0.03 1.77 -20.83
C SER A 62 -1.04 2.72 -20.20
N VAL A 63 -2.33 2.40 -20.24
CA VAL A 63 -3.41 3.20 -19.63
C VAL A 63 -3.40 3.01 -18.11
N PHE A 64 -3.41 1.75 -17.67
CA PHE A 64 -3.49 1.37 -16.26
C PHE A 64 -2.39 1.99 -15.39
N VAL A 65 -1.13 1.94 -15.86
CA VAL A 65 0.01 2.54 -15.13
C VAL A 65 -0.17 4.04 -14.93
N ASN A 66 -0.72 4.74 -15.93
CA ASN A 66 -1.03 6.16 -15.79
C ASN A 66 -2.19 6.39 -14.82
N LEU A 67 -3.27 5.59 -14.87
CA LEU A 67 -4.40 5.71 -13.95
C LEU A 67 -3.98 5.57 -12.48
N VAL A 68 -3.19 4.56 -12.13
CA VAL A 68 -2.72 4.39 -10.74
C VAL A 68 -1.74 5.49 -10.31
N SER A 69 -0.99 6.06 -11.26
CA SER A 69 -0.15 7.23 -11.01
C SER A 69 -0.98 8.49 -10.74
N VAL A 70 -2.04 8.72 -11.52
CA VAL A 70 -3.01 9.81 -11.30
C VAL A 70 -3.65 9.68 -9.92
N TYR A 71 -4.10 8.47 -9.58
CA TYR A 71 -4.69 8.19 -8.27
C TYR A 71 -3.74 8.60 -7.14
N ARG A 72 -2.47 8.21 -7.25
CA ARG A 72 -1.43 8.54 -6.27
C ARG A 72 -1.20 10.04 -6.14
N GLU A 73 -1.07 10.75 -7.25
CA GLU A 73 -0.82 12.20 -7.21
C GLU A 73 -2.04 12.95 -6.63
N LEU A 74 -3.26 12.61 -7.03
CA LEU A 74 -4.48 13.14 -6.41
C LEU A 74 -4.53 12.82 -4.91
N GLY A 75 -4.19 11.59 -4.52
CA GLY A 75 -4.07 11.18 -3.12
C GLY A 75 -3.12 12.06 -2.31
N ARG A 76 -1.94 12.36 -2.87
CA ARG A 76 -0.92 13.20 -2.23
C ARG A 76 -1.29 14.69 -2.22
N MET A 77 -2.10 15.16 -3.16
CA MET A 77 -2.62 16.53 -3.14
C MET A 77 -3.79 16.68 -2.16
N ALA A 78 -4.68 15.67 -2.12
CA ALA A 78 -5.83 15.60 -1.22
C ALA A 78 -5.41 15.49 0.24
N ILE A 79 -4.49 14.57 0.52
CA ILE A 79 -3.94 14.32 1.84
C ILE A 79 -2.42 14.47 1.76
N PRO A 80 -1.88 15.69 1.91
CA PRO A 80 -0.45 15.94 1.83
C PRO A 80 0.36 15.12 2.82
N LEU A 81 1.61 14.83 2.44
CA LEU A 81 2.59 14.17 3.29
C LEU A 81 3.11 15.09 4.42
N SER A 82 2.52 16.27 4.64
CA SER A 82 3.13 17.38 5.37
C SER A 82 3.56 17.01 6.79
N TYR A 83 4.88 17.07 6.97
CA TYR A 83 5.63 17.08 8.21
C TYR A 83 5.62 18.53 8.74
N SER A 84 4.94 18.84 9.86
CA SER A 84 5.39 19.83 10.88
C SER A 84 4.30 20.40 11.79
N THR A 85 3.00 20.20 11.56
CA THR A 85 1.97 20.71 12.49
C THR A 85 0.90 19.66 12.72
N PHE A 86 0.59 19.42 14.00
CA PHE A 86 -0.60 18.74 14.49
C PHE A 86 -1.75 18.75 13.47
N ASN A 87 -2.13 17.56 12.97
CA ASN A 87 -3.13 17.31 11.91
C ASN A 87 -2.78 17.82 10.49
N PRO A 88 -2.34 16.94 9.55
CA PRO A 88 -2.39 17.30 8.14
C PRO A 88 -3.85 17.59 7.76
N LEU A 89 -4.11 18.83 7.35
CA LEU A 89 -5.44 19.23 6.91
C LEU A 89 -5.67 18.71 5.48
N PRO A 90 -6.83 18.08 5.22
CA PRO A 90 -7.20 17.71 3.87
C PRO A 90 -7.29 18.96 2.99
N CYS A 91 -6.79 18.87 1.76
CA CYS A 91 -7.05 19.92 0.77
C CYS A 91 -8.37 19.60 0.06
N GLU A 92 -9.44 20.28 0.48
CA GLU A 92 -10.83 19.99 0.10
C GLU A 92 -11.03 19.83 -1.41
N LYS A 93 -10.48 20.75 -2.19
CA LYS A 93 -10.52 20.71 -3.66
C LYS A 93 -10.00 19.39 -4.24
N TRP A 94 -8.87 18.90 -3.72
CA TRP A 94 -8.24 17.68 -4.18
C TRP A 94 -8.92 16.44 -3.61
N VAL A 95 -9.50 16.53 -2.40
CA VAL A 95 -10.34 15.47 -1.83
C VAL A 95 -11.55 15.18 -2.73
N ILE A 96 -12.22 16.22 -3.23
CA ILE A 96 -13.36 16.05 -4.15
C ILE A 96 -12.93 15.32 -5.43
N LYS A 97 -11.84 15.76 -6.07
CA LYS A 97 -11.30 15.10 -7.28
C LYS A 97 -10.91 13.64 -7.02
N LEU A 98 -10.37 13.34 -5.84
CA LEU A 98 -10.01 11.98 -5.45
C LEU A 98 -11.26 11.11 -5.20
N ILE A 99 -12.31 11.67 -4.61
CA ILE A 99 -13.61 11.00 -4.44
C ILE A 99 -14.18 10.65 -5.81
N ASP A 100 -14.26 11.63 -6.71
CA ASP A 100 -14.75 11.45 -8.08
C ASP A 100 -13.95 10.34 -8.80
N PHE A 101 -12.62 10.36 -8.66
CA PHE A 101 -11.76 9.36 -9.27
C PHE A 101 -11.88 7.97 -8.63
N GLN A 102 -12.06 7.88 -7.31
CA GLN A 102 -12.34 6.61 -6.63
C GLN A 102 -13.68 6.03 -7.09
N GLN A 103 -14.71 6.86 -7.22
CA GLN A 103 -16.02 6.44 -7.71
C GLN A 103 -15.94 5.96 -9.17
N PHE A 104 -15.19 6.67 -10.02
CA PHE A 104 -14.85 6.22 -11.37
C PHE A 104 -14.25 4.81 -11.37
N LEU A 105 -13.22 4.55 -10.56
CA LEU A 105 -12.60 3.22 -10.48
C LEU A 105 -13.61 2.17 -9.99
N SER A 106 -14.37 2.48 -8.95
CA SER A 106 -15.39 1.57 -8.40
C SER A 106 -16.46 1.19 -9.42
N ASN A 107 -16.90 2.12 -10.28
CA ASN A 107 -17.88 1.85 -11.33
C ASN A 107 -17.43 0.78 -12.33
N TYR A 108 -16.13 0.64 -12.58
CA TYR A 108 -15.59 -0.42 -13.44
C TYR A 108 -15.22 -1.67 -12.67
N MET A 109 -14.88 -1.54 -11.37
CA MET A 109 -14.70 -2.69 -10.50
C MET A 109 -15.99 -3.50 -10.31
N THR A 110 -17.19 -2.90 -10.41
CA THR A 110 -18.45 -3.65 -10.28
C THR A 110 -18.70 -4.62 -11.44
N VAL A 111 -18.13 -4.35 -12.62
CA VAL A 111 -18.45 -5.08 -13.87
C VAL A 111 -17.27 -5.85 -14.46
N SER A 112 -16.07 -5.73 -13.87
CA SER A 112 -14.86 -6.38 -14.39
C SER A 112 -13.96 -6.91 -13.27
N ILE A 113 -13.87 -8.24 -13.22
CA ILE A 113 -12.97 -8.95 -12.29
C ILE A 113 -11.52 -8.78 -12.71
N SER A 114 -11.19 -8.78 -14.01
CA SER A 114 -9.80 -8.62 -14.47
C SER A 114 -9.25 -7.24 -14.12
N PHE A 115 -10.02 -6.16 -14.37
CA PHE A 115 -9.65 -4.82 -13.99
C PHE A 115 -9.50 -4.69 -12.46
N THR A 116 -10.45 -5.23 -11.69
CA THR A 116 -10.39 -5.24 -10.22
C THR A 116 -9.13 -5.94 -9.71
N ARG A 117 -8.82 -7.14 -10.21
CA ARG A 117 -7.62 -7.89 -9.85
C ARG A 117 -6.36 -7.09 -10.20
N LYS A 118 -6.29 -6.48 -11.37
CA LYS A 118 -5.17 -5.64 -11.79
C LYS A 118 -4.99 -4.42 -10.86
N LEU A 119 -6.09 -3.77 -10.46
CA LEU A 119 -6.09 -2.64 -9.52
C LEU A 119 -5.60 -3.05 -8.12
N ILE A 120 -6.12 -4.14 -7.56
CA ILE A 120 -5.70 -4.67 -6.25
C ILE A 120 -4.28 -5.25 -6.29
N LYS A 121 -3.81 -5.74 -7.44
CA LYS A 121 -2.40 -6.14 -7.62
C LYS A 121 -1.45 -4.95 -7.52
N SER A 122 -1.86 -3.76 -7.94
CA SER A 122 -1.03 -2.55 -7.97
C SER A 122 -0.59 -2.09 -6.57
N ASP A 123 0.71 -2.19 -6.31
CA ASP A 123 1.30 -1.65 -5.08
C ASP A 123 1.10 -0.13 -4.97
N ILE A 124 1.11 0.59 -6.10
CA ILE A 124 0.92 2.04 -6.12
C ILE A 124 -0.46 2.41 -5.57
N TYR A 125 -1.51 1.72 -6.03
CA TYR A 125 -2.88 1.97 -5.61
C TYR A 125 -3.06 1.58 -4.14
N LEU A 126 -2.72 0.34 -3.76
CA LEU A 126 -2.93 -0.14 -2.39
C LEU A 126 -2.09 0.62 -1.36
N MET A 127 -0.83 0.97 -1.65
CA MET A 127 -0.02 1.79 -0.75
C MET A 127 -0.68 3.15 -0.50
N GLU A 128 -1.26 3.76 -1.53
CA GLU A 128 -1.88 5.07 -1.41
C GLU A 128 -3.20 5.01 -0.64
N VAL A 129 -4.09 4.05 -0.96
CA VAL A 129 -5.32 3.80 -0.18
C VAL A 129 -4.97 3.57 1.30
N ARG A 130 -3.98 2.72 1.56
CA ARG A 130 -3.52 2.40 2.91
C ARG A 130 -3.01 3.65 3.64
N ARG A 131 -2.23 4.49 2.95
CA ARG A 131 -1.69 5.75 3.48
C ARG A 131 -2.82 6.70 3.87
N ILE A 132 -3.80 6.87 2.99
CA ILE A 132 -4.92 7.79 3.18
C ILE A 132 -5.80 7.31 4.34
N LEU A 133 -6.22 6.05 4.36
CA LEU A 133 -7.03 5.51 5.47
C LEU A 133 -6.32 5.64 6.82
N ASN A 134 -5.01 5.39 6.86
CA ASN A 134 -4.21 5.55 8.07
C ASN A 134 -4.10 7.02 8.51
N ALA A 135 -3.96 7.94 7.57
CA ALA A 135 -3.91 9.38 7.86
C ALA A 135 -5.26 9.87 8.38
N ILE A 136 -6.36 9.51 7.71
CA ILE A 136 -7.71 9.95 8.07
C ILE A 136 -8.11 9.46 9.48
N ASN A 137 -7.69 8.25 9.88
CA ASN A 137 -7.99 7.75 11.23
C ASN A 137 -7.44 8.66 12.35
N THR A 138 -6.49 9.54 12.04
CA THR A 138 -5.93 10.52 12.99
C THR A 138 -6.49 11.94 12.85
N MET A 139 -7.27 12.20 11.79
CA MET A 139 -7.78 13.53 11.46
C MET A 139 -9.10 13.85 12.17
N LYS A 140 -9.41 15.15 12.26
CA LYS A 140 -10.78 15.59 12.58
C LYS A 140 -11.71 15.20 11.42
N MET A 141 -12.79 14.51 11.76
CA MET A 141 -13.73 13.95 10.80
C MET A 141 -14.69 15.02 10.24
N SER A 142 -14.27 15.77 9.23
CA SER A 142 -15.15 16.69 8.46
C SER A 142 -16.07 15.90 7.51
N GLU A 143 -17.10 16.55 6.95
CA GLU A 143 -18.01 15.91 5.99
C GLU A 143 -17.29 15.34 4.76
N LEU A 144 -16.38 16.11 4.17
CA LEU A 144 -15.55 15.67 3.05
C LEU A 144 -14.65 14.48 3.41
N VAL A 145 -14.09 14.47 4.62
CA VAL A 145 -13.25 13.36 5.10
C VAL A 145 -14.08 12.10 5.35
N ARG A 146 -15.33 12.24 5.84
CA ARG A 146 -16.27 11.12 5.96
C ARG A 146 -16.59 10.54 4.59
N SER A 147 -16.94 11.41 3.64
CA SER A 147 -17.24 11.00 2.27
C SER A 147 -16.04 10.28 1.63
N LEU A 148 -14.83 10.84 1.72
CA LEU A 148 -13.63 10.18 1.23
C LEU A 148 -13.41 8.81 1.88
N THR A 149 -13.60 8.70 3.19
CA THR A 149 -13.48 7.42 3.91
C THR A 149 -14.49 6.41 3.41
N ASP A 150 -15.75 6.82 3.26
CA ASP A 150 -16.83 5.97 2.77
C ASP A 150 -16.53 5.43 1.37
N TYR A 151 -16.17 6.30 0.41
CA TYR A 151 -15.82 5.88 -0.95
C TYR A 151 -14.57 4.98 -1.01
N MET A 152 -13.58 5.23 -0.15
CA MET A 152 -12.39 4.40 -0.06
C MET A 152 -12.70 2.98 0.42
N ILE A 153 -13.45 2.85 1.52
CA ILE A 153 -13.80 1.55 2.09
C ILE A 153 -14.80 0.83 1.18
N SER A 154 -15.77 1.55 0.63
CA SER A 154 -16.72 1.02 -0.35
C SER A 154 -16.03 0.50 -1.60
N GLY A 155 -14.99 1.18 -2.11
CA GLY A 155 -14.18 0.67 -3.22
C GLY A 155 -13.46 -0.65 -2.90
N LEU A 156 -12.98 -0.83 -1.66
CA LEU A 156 -12.44 -2.11 -1.21
C LEU A 156 -13.53 -3.19 -1.10
N ASN A 157 -14.72 -2.82 -0.63
CA ASN A 157 -15.88 -3.74 -0.55
C ASN A 157 -16.37 -4.16 -1.93
N THR A 158 -16.33 -3.25 -2.92
CA THR A 158 -16.61 -3.58 -4.33
C THR A 158 -15.64 -4.64 -4.83
N ALA A 159 -14.35 -4.56 -4.50
CA ALA A 159 -13.39 -5.60 -4.87
C ALA A 159 -13.64 -6.94 -4.15
N LEU A 160 -14.10 -6.90 -2.91
CA LEU A 160 -14.38 -8.10 -2.09
C LEU A 160 -15.65 -8.84 -2.50
N ILE A 161 -16.56 -8.23 -3.29
CA ILE A 161 -17.78 -8.90 -3.78
C ILE A 161 -17.49 -10.16 -4.62
N TYR A 162 -16.31 -10.22 -5.22
CA TYR A 162 -15.85 -11.36 -6.00
C TYR A 162 -15.47 -12.56 -5.12
N GLU A 163 -15.29 -12.36 -3.80
CA GLU A 163 -14.86 -13.40 -2.85
C GLU A 163 -13.61 -14.16 -3.34
N ASN A 164 -12.76 -13.44 -4.04
CA ASN A 164 -11.59 -13.97 -4.71
C ASN A 164 -10.40 -14.03 -3.75
N GLU A 165 -9.79 -15.21 -3.61
CA GLU A 165 -8.71 -15.45 -2.65
C GLU A 165 -7.49 -14.53 -2.88
N PHE A 166 -7.14 -14.27 -4.14
CA PHE A 166 -6.05 -13.34 -4.47
C PHE A 166 -6.34 -11.92 -3.96
N ILE A 167 -7.56 -11.41 -4.17
CA ILE A 167 -7.96 -10.07 -3.68
C ILE A 167 -7.84 -10.01 -2.15
N THR A 168 -8.42 -10.99 -1.45
CA THR A 168 -8.40 -11.03 0.02
C THR A 168 -6.97 -11.16 0.56
N GLN A 169 -6.12 -11.96 -0.08
CA GLN A 169 -4.71 -12.09 0.30
C GLN A 169 -3.94 -10.78 0.11
N ARG A 170 -4.12 -10.08 -1.01
CA ARG A 170 -3.47 -8.78 -1.25
C ARG A 170 -3.87 -7.73 -0.21
N LEU A 171 -5.16 -7.66 0.14
CA LEU A 171 -5.63 -6.75 1.18
C LEU A 171 -5.07 -7.09 2.57
N ARG A 172 -4.83 -8.38 2.84
CA ARG A 172 -4.16 -8.87 4.04
C ARG A 172 -2.69 -8.45 4.07
N ASP A 173 -1.94 -8.64 2.98
CA ASP A 173 -0.52 -8.28 2.87
C ASP A 173 -0.29 -6.79 3.16
N TYR A 174 -1.24 -5.95 2.75
CA TYR A 174 -1.24 -4.51 3.01
C TYR A 174 -1.72 -4.10 4.41
N SER A 175 -2.07 -5.06 5.25
CA SER A 175 -2.58 -4.86 6.60
C SER A 175 -3.84 -3.98 6.65
N MET A 176 -4.68 -4.00 5.59
CA MET A 176 -5.90 -3.17 5.53
C MET A 176 -6.86 -3.50 6.67
N ARG A 177 -7.03 -4.79 6.97
CA ARG A 177 -7.83 -5.27 8.11
C ARG A 177 -7.37 -4.64 9.43
N SER A 178 -6.07 -4.59 9.69
CA SER A 178 -5.52 -4.02 10.92
C SER A 178 -5.80 -2.52 11.07
N ILE A 179 -5.90 -1.78 9.96
CA ILE A 179 -6.24 -0.36 9.96
C ILE A 179 -7.73 -0.19 10.27
N LEU A 180 -8.59 -0.95 9.58
CA LEU A 180 -10.04 -0.80 9.70
C LEU A 180 -10.58 -1.32 11.03
N THR A 181 -9.99 -2.36 11.63
CA THR A 181 -10.35 -2.80 13.00
C THR A 181 -10.05 -1.72 14.05
N ARG A 182 -9.05 -0.87 13.83
CA ARG A 182 -8.66 0.22 14.75
C ARG A 182 -9.36 1.54 14.46
N TYR A 183 -10.26 1.55 13.47
CA TYR A 183 -10.90 2.77 13.02
C TYR A 183 -12.03 3.17 13.98
N THR A 184 -11.99 4.41 14.47
CA THR A 184 -12.96 4.90 15.47
C THR A 184 -13.85 5.97 14.87
N CYS A 185 -14.90 5.56 14.15
CA CYS A 185 -15.89 6.47 13.59
C CYS A 185 -17.29 6.17 14.13
N ARG A 186 -18.06 7.22 14.42
CA ARG A 186 -19.46 7.11 14.85
C ARG A 186 -20.45 7.13 13.69
N ASP A 187 -19.99 7.49 12.49
CA ASP A 187 -20.82 7.56 11.29
C ASP A 187 -21.37 6.17 10.93
N PRO A 188 -22.70 5.98 10.86
CA PRO A 188 -23.31 4.69 10.55
C PRO A 188 -22.90 4.12 9.19
N LYS A 189 -22.76 4.95 8.15
CA LYS A 189 -22.38 4.48 6.81
C LYS A 189 -20.96 3.91 6.82
N ILE A 190 -20.03 4.64 7.44
CA ILE A 190 -18.63 4.19 7.57
C ILE A 190 -18.54 2.94 8.44
N LYS A 191 -19.29 2.88 9.56
CA LYS A 191 -19.35 1.67 10.40
C LYS A 191 -19.81 0.46 9.61
N LEU A 192 -20.88 0.60 8.83
CA LEU A 192 -21.40 -0.47 8.00
C LEU A 192 -20.40 -0.89 6.92
N ALA A 193 -19.77 0.07 6.23
CA ALA A 193 -18.74 -0.21 5.24
C ALA A 193 -17.55 -0.98 5.86
N ILE A 194 -17.13 -0.63 7.09
CA ILE A 194 -16.11 -1.36 7.85
C ILE A 194 -16.61 -2.77 8.21
N THR A 195 -17.84 -2.91 8.70
CA THR A 195 -18.41 -4.23 9.02
C THR A 195 -18.41 -5.13 7.80
N ILE A 196 -18.86 -4.64 6.64
CA ILE A 196 -18.82 -5.38 5.37
C ILE A 196 -17.39 -5.81 5.02
N PHE A 197 -16.42 -4.89 5.09
CA PHE A 197 -15.02 -5.20 4.83
C PHE A 197 -14.47 -6.30 5.77
N LEU A 198 -14.77 -6.16 7.06
CA LEU A 198 -14.27 -7.09 8.08
C LEU A 198 -14.89 -8.48 7.91
N THR A 199 -16.19 -8.57 7.63
CA THR A 199 -16.87 -9.84 7.34
C THR A 199 -16.18 -10.61 6.22
N PHE A 200 -15.86 -9.95 5.10
CA PHE A 200 -15.16 -10.60 3.98
C PHE A 200 -13.71 -10.99 4.28
N THR A 201 -13.06 -10.36 5.27
CA THR A 201 -11.62 -10.53 5.54
C THR A 201 -11.30 -11.28 6.83
N TYR A 202 -12.31 -11.62 7.63
CA TYR A 202 -12.12 -12.50 8.77
C TYR A 202 -11.80 -13.92 8.35
N THR A 203 -10.99 -14.56 9.16
CA THR A 203 -10.54 -15.95 8.93
C THR A 203 -11.09 -16.92 9.95
N ASP A 204 -11.70 -16.40 11.02
CA ASP A 204 -12.24 -17.16 12.14
C ASP A 204 -13.69 -16.71 12.36
N ILE A 205 -14.59 -17.69 12.46
CA ILE A 205 -16.03 -17.49 12.63
C ILE A 205 -16.32 -16.69 13.90
N SER A 206 -15.53 -16.88 14.96
CA SER A 206 -15.70 -16.16 16.24
C SER A 206 -15.57 -14.63 16.09
N GLN A 207 -14.95 -14.15 15.02
CA GLN A 207 -14.81 -12.71 14.75
C GLN A 207 -16.04 -12.10 14.06
N LEU A 208 -16.97 -12.94 13.57
CA LEU A 208 -18.15 -12.51 12.85
C LEU A 208 -19.26 -12.02 13.77
N ASN A 209 -19.24 -12.41 15.05
CA ASN A 209 -20.27 -12.04 16.02
C ASN A 209 -20.47 -10.51 16.05
N LEU A 210 -21.69 -10.08 15.72
CA LEU A 210 -22.07 -8.67 15.69
C LEU A 210 -22.85 -8.31 16.95
N LYS A 211 -22.66 -7.06 17.40
CA LYS A 211 -23.55 -6.47 18.39
C LYS A 211 -24.93 -6.20 17.76
N GLU A 212 -25.97 -6.26 18.58
CA GLU A 212 -27.35 -5.96 18.19
C GLU A 212 -27.49 -4.64 17.40
N GLU A 213 -26.81 -3.58 17.85
CA GLU A 213 -26.80 -2.27 17.16
C GLU A 213 -26.29 -2.36 15.70
N SER A 214 -25.30 -3.22 15.46
CA SER A 214 -24.70 -3.44 14.14
C SER A 214 -25.57 -4.34 13.27
N ILE A 215 -26.26 -5.33 13.87
CA ILE A 215 -27.24 -6.17 13.19
C ILE A 215 -28.40 -5.32 12.69
N GLU A 216 -28.94 -4.45 13.55
CA GLU A 216 -30.04 -3.57 13.19
C GLU A 216 -29.65 -2.58 12.09
N LEU A 217 -28.46 -1.98 12.17
CA LEU A 217 -27.93 -1.12 11.11
C LEU A 217 -27.76 -1.87 9.79
N PHE A 218 -27.22 -3.09 9.83
CA PHE A 218 -27.03 -3.93 8.65
C PHE A 218 -28.36 -4.24 7.97
N LEU A 219 -29.38 -4.64 8.74
CA LEU A 219 -30.69 -5.03 8.20
C LEU A 219 -31.48 -3.84 7.65
N ASN A 220 -31.45 -2.68 8.32
CA ASN A 220 -32.08 -1.48 7.79
C ASN A 220 -31.50 -1.08 6.43
N CYS A 221 -30.17 -1.18 6.27
CA CYS A 221 -29.53 -0.91 4.97
C CYS A 221 -29.80 -2.03 3.95
N PHE A 222 -29.84 -3.29 4.38
CA PHE A 222 -30.19 -4.41 3.51
C PHE A 222 -31.59 -4.22 2.90
N ASP A 223 -32.57 -3.86 3.73
CA ASP A 223 -33.92 -3.60 3.28
C ASP A 223 -33.99 -2.42 2.31
N TYR A 224 -33.33 -1.31 2.65
CA TYR A 224 -33.22 -0.13 1.79
C TYR A 224 -32.65 -0.48 0.40
N PHE A 225 -31.54 -1.23 0.35
CA PHE A 225 -30.90 -1.56 -0.93
C PHE A 225 -31.69 -2.60 -1.75
N ILE A 226 -32.51 -3.43 -1.12
CA ILE A 226 -33.47 -4.28 -1.84
C ILE A 226 -34.54 -3.40 -2.50
N ASP A 227 -35.18 -2.51 -1.74
CA ASP A 227 -36.29 -1.71 -2.27
C ASP A 227 -35.79 -0.75 -3.37
N GLU A 228 -34.73 0.02 -3.12
CA GLU A 228 -34.14 0.93 -4.10
C GLU A 228 -33.58 0.18 -5.31
N GLY A 229 -32.98 -0.99 -5.10
CA GLY A 229 -32.42 -1.78 -6.20
C GLY A 229 -33.51 -2.35 -7.11
N ILE A 230 -34.68 -2.70 -6.56
CA ILE A 230 -35.86 -3.10 -7.36
C ILE A 230 -36.42 -1.89 -8.12
N GLU A 231 -36.49 -0.72 -7.49
CA GLU A 231 -37.02 0.49 -8.13
C GLU A 231 -36.10 1.01 -9.25
N SER A 232 -34.78 0.92 -9.06
CA SER A 232 -33.77 1.44 -9.98
C SER A 232 -33.25 0.41 -11.00
N ASP A 233 -33.63 -0.86 -10.87
CA ASP A 233 -33.06 -1.99 -11.61
C ASP A 233 -31.53 -2.15 -11.42
N ASP A 234 -30.99 -1.66 -10.29
CA ASP A 234 -29.60 -1.84 -9.87
C ASP A 234 -29.52 -2.59 -8.52
N LEU A 235 -29.42 -3.91 -8.62
CA LEU A 235 -29.39 -4.80 -7.45
C LEU A 235 -27.98 -5.07 -6.91
N PHE A 236 -26.94 -4.38 -7.40
CA PHE A 236 -25.55 -4.67 -7.04
C PHE A 236 -25.32 -4.66 -5.51
N SER A 237 -25.79 -3.61 -4.84
CA SER A 237 -25.66 -3.47 -3.38
C SER A 237 -26.47 -4.55 -2.65
N ALA A 238 -27.68 -4.89 -3.11
CA ALA A 238 -28.47 -5.94 -2.48
C ALA A 238 -27.77 -7.31 -2.55
N PHE A 239 -27.15 -7.65 -3.68
CA PHE A 239 -26.33 -8.87 -3.81
C PHE A 239 -25.07 -8.83 -2.93
N GLN A 240 -24.42 -7.67 -2.80
CA GLN A 240 -23.30 -7.52 -1.87
C GLN A 240 -23.74 -7.82 -0.43
N PHE A 241 -24.87 -7.28 0.03
CA PHE A 241 -25.38 -7.56 1.36
C PHE A 241 -25.80 -9.02 1.53
N ASN A 242 -26.36 -9.67 0.51
CA ASN A 242 -26.63 -11.12 0.55
C ASN A 242 -25.34 -11.94 0.79
N LYS A 243 -24.24 -11.61 0.11
CA LYS A 243 -22.93 -12.25 0.33
C LYS A 243 -22.38 -12.00 1.75
N VAL A 244 -22.57 -10.79 2.28
CA VAL A 244 -22.15 -10.47 3.66
C VAL A 244 -23.02 -11.23 4.67
N LEU A 245 -24.33 -11.29 4.44
CA LEU A 245 -25.29 -11.98 5.30
C LEU A 245 -24.97 -13.47 5.43
N ARG A 246 -24.70 -14.18 4.33
CA ARG A 246 -24.36 -15.61 4.38
C ARG A 246 -23.07 -15.90 5.15
N ILE A 247 -22.09 -14.98 5.09
CA ILE A 247 -20.85 -15.13 5.86
C ILE A 247 -21.14 -14.86 7.34
N LEU A 248 -21.84 -13.77 7.68
CA LEU A 248 -22.20 -13.46 9.06
C LEU A 248 -23.02 -14.57 9.73
N ALA A 249 -23.89 -15.25 8.98
CA ALA A 249 -24.72 -16.37 9.45
C ALA A 249 -23.96 -17.69 9.69
N LEU A 250 -22.64 -17.72 9.43
CA LEU A 250 -21.78 -18.83 9.88
C LEU A 250 -21.59 -18.80 11.41
N ASP A 251 -21.71 -17.63 12.03
CA ASP A 251 -21.76 -17.50 13.49
C ASP A 251 -23.16 -17.84 14.01
N ASP A 252 -23.24 -18.70 15.01
CA ASP A 252 -24.51 -19.25 15.52
C ASP A 252 -25.40 -18.17 16.17
N GLU A 253 -24.80 -17.21 16.88
CA GLU A 253 -25.55 -16.12 17.53
C GLU A 253 -26.15 -15.20 16.48
N ASN A 254 -25.32 -14.73 15.53
CA ASN A 254 -25.80 -13.96 14.38
C ASN A 254 -26.88 -14.70 13.60
N ARG A 255 -26.70 -16.00 13.33
CA ARG A 255 -27.67 -16.81 12.59
C ARG A 255 -29.03 -16.84 13.26
N ASN A 256 -29.05 -17.06 14.58
CA ASN A 256 -30.30 -17.06 15.36
C ASN A 256 -30.98 -15.69 15.32
N GLU A 257 -30.19 -14.61 15.44
CA GLU A 257 -30.67 -13.24 15.36
C GLU A 257 -31.28 -12.92 13.99
N PHE A 258 -30.63 -13.31 12.89
CA PHE A 258 -31.17 -13.12 11.54
C PHE A 258 -32.40 -14.00 11.25
N ALA A 259 -32.41 -15.24 11.73
CA ALA A 259 -33.50 -16.19 11.51
C ALA A 259 -34.80 -15.79 12.22
N GLN A 260 -34.71 -15.09 13.36
CA GLN A 260 -35.87 -14.55 14.07
C GLN A 260 -36.49 -13.33 13.39
N ARG A 261 -35.78 -12.73 12.42
CA ARG A 261 -36.22 -11.56 11.68
C ARG A 261 -36.76 -11.95 10.30
N ALA A 262 -37.45 -11.03 9.61
CA ALA A 262 -38.09 -11.29 8.32
C ALA A 262 -37.12 -11.42 7.11
N VAL A 263 -35.84 -11.73 7.36
CA VAL A 263 -34.74 -11.73 6.38
C VAL A 263 -35.01 -12.68 5.22
N VAL A 264 -35.51 -13.89 5.49
CA VAL A 264 -35.86 -14.87 4.46
C VAL A 264 -36.97 -14.37 3.53
N GLY A 265 -37.92 -13.60 4.07
CA GLY A 265 -38.98 -12.97 3.28
C GLY A 265 -38.43 -11.93 2.30
N ARG A 266 -37.49 -11.11 2.78
CA ARG A 266 -36.82 -10.06 1.99
C ARG A 266 -35.91 -10.65 0.91
N LEU A 267 -35.14 -11.69 1.23
CA LEU A 267 -34.31 -12.43 0.28
C LEU A 267 -35.10 -12.99 -0.91
N LYS A 268 -36.35 -13.42 -0.69
CA LYS A 268 -37.23 -13.95 -1.75
C LYS A 268 -37.71 -12.88 -2.75
N LEU A 269 -37.56 -11.60 -2.43
CA LEU A 269 -37.85 -10.50 -3.37
C LEU A 269 -36.75 -10.36 -4.43
N LEU A 270 -35.54 -10.83 -4.14
CA LEU A 270 -34.42 -10.75 -5.06
C LEU A 270 -34.54 -11.80 -6.18
N PRO A 271 -34.24 -11.43 -7.44
CA PRO A 271 -34.24 -12.36 -8.56
C PRO A 271 -33.11 -13.38 -8.41
N LYS A 272 -33.42 -14.67 -8.58
CA LYS A 272 -32.43 -15.76 -8.51
C LYS A 272 -31.34 -15.69 -9.60
N SER A 273 -31.60 -15.00 -10.70
CA SER A 273 -30.80 -15.06 -11.94
C SER A 273 -29.82 -13.91 -12.15
N LEU A 274 -29.88 -12.81 -11.36
CA LEU A 274 -29.00 -11.65 -11.57
C LEU A 274 -27.59 -11.80 -11.00
N SER A 275 -27.34 -12.85 -10.22
CA SER A 275 -26.05 -13.21 -9.62
C SER A 275 -25.04 -13.78 -10.64
N ASN A 276 -25.12 -13.40 -11.92
CA ASN A 276 -24.40 -14.04 -13.01
C ASN A 276 -24.62 -15.57 -13.06
N GLY A 277 -25.83 -16.04 -12.73
CA GLY A 277 -26.21 -17.45 -12.84
C GLY A 277 -25.95 -18.33 -11.61
N THR A 278 -25.54 -17.78 -10.46
CA THR A 278 -25.27 -18.55 -9.24
C THR A 278 -26.44 -18.56 -8.25
N ASP A 279 -26.76 -19.69 -7.62
CA ASP A 279 -27.90 -19.79 -6.67
C ASP A 279 -27.57 -19.27 -5.25
N GLU A 280 -27.03 -18.05 -5.15
CA GLU A 280 -26.53 -17.46 -3.90
C GLU A 280 -27.61 -17.24 -2.84
N ILE A 281 -28.82 -16.92 -3.28
CA ILE A 281 -29.96 -16.68 -2.39
C ILE A 281 -30.38 -17.98 -1.71
N SER A 282 -30.45 -19.08 -2.47
CA SER A 282 -30.83 -20.38 -1.90
C SER A 282 -29.79 -20.89 -0.90
N LEU A 283 -28.49 -20.70 -1.18
CA LEU A 283 -27.43 -21.00 -0.19
C LEU A 283 -27.61 -20.19 1.09
N THR A 284 -27.86 -18.88 0.97
CA THR A 284 -28.06 -17.99 2.13
C THR A 284 -29.25 -18.43 2.98
N ILE A 285 -30.36 -18.82 2.35
CA ILE A 285 -31.53 -19.36 3.04
C ILE A 285 -31.19 -20.69 3.76
N ARG A 286 -30.47 -21.61 3.11
CA ARG A 286 -30.07 -22.89 3.72
C ARG A 286 -29.16 -22.69 4.94
N ILE A 287 -28.23 -21.74 4.87
CA ILE A 287 -27.38 -21.36 6.00
C ILE A 287 -28.23 -20.81 7.15
N LEU A 288 -29.12 -19.85 6.88
CA LEU A 288 -30.02 -19.27 7.90
C LEU A 288 -30.93 -20.32 8.57
N SER A 289 -31.42 -21.29 7.80
CA SER A 289 -32.24 -22.40 8.30
C SER A 289 -31.45 -23.47 9.06
N SER A 290 -30.13 -23.31 9.22
CA SER A 290 -29.24 -24.33 9.81
C SER A 290 -29.30 -25.70 9.11
N GLU A 291 -29.57 -25.71 7.81
CA GLU A 291 -29.62 -26.94 6.99
C GLU A 291 -28.22 -27.46 6.62
N LEU A 292 -27.19 -26.65 6.84
CA LEU A 292 -25.80 -26.92 6.50
C LEU A 292 -24.92 -26.81 7.74
N SER A 293 -23.89 -27.67 7.81
CA SER A 293 -22.78 -27.44 8.74
C SER A 293 -21.96 -26.22 8.29
N ASN A 294 -21.21 -25.61 9.20
CA ASN A 294 -20.34 -24.48 8.84
C ASN A 294 -19.27 -24.87 7.79
N ASP A 295 -18.74 -26.10 7.86
CA ASP A 295 -17.74 -26.58 6.90
C ASP A 295 -18.35 -26.77 5.49
N ASP A 296 -19.56 -27.33 5.42
CA ASP A 296 -20.29 -27.49 4.16
C ASP A 296 -20.67 -26.13 3.57
N ALA A 297 -21.17 -25.22 4.42
CA ALA A 297 -21.51 -23.85 4.03
C ALA A 297 -20.30 -23.09 3.48
N ILE A 298 -19.15 -23.15 4.16
CA ILE A 298 -17.90 -22.52 3.68
C ILE A 298 -17.47 -23.11 2.34
N THR A 299 -17.62 -24.42 2.16
CA THR A 299 -17.28 -25.10 0.90
C THR A 299 -18.20 -24.64 -0.24
N GLU A 300 -19.52 -24.60 -0.01
CA GLU A 300 -20.48 -24.11 -1.01
C GLU A 300 -20.27 -22.61 -1.33
N ILE A 301 -19.97 -21.75 -0.34
CA ILE A 301 -19.63 -20.34 -0.56
C ILE A 301 -18.44 -20.21 -1.51
N LYS A 302 -17.38 -21.00 -1.30
CA LYS A 302 -16.19 -20.98 -2.17
C LYS A 302 -16.52 -21.44 -3.60
N LEU A 303 -17.34 -22.48 -3.75
CA LEU A 303 -17.76 -22.96 -5.08
C LEU A 303 -18.57 -21.90 -5.84
N LEU A 304 -19.54 -21.25 -5.18
CA LEU A 304 -20.32 -20.17 -5.80
C LEU A 304 -19.45 -18.95 -6.13
N ALA A 305 -18.47 -18.62 -5.28
CA ALA A 305 -17.51 -17.55 -5.57
C ALA A 305 -16.67 -17.86 -6.82
N MET A 306 -16.20 -19.10 -6.97
CA MET A 306 -15.47 -19.56 -8.16
C MET A 306 -16.36 -19.48 -9.42
N GLU A 307 -17.60 -19.97 -9.33
CA GLU A 307 -18.57 -19.92 -10.43
C GLU A 307 -18.88 -18.48 -10.84
N PHE A 308 -19.13 -17.60 -9.86
CA PHE A 308 -19.36 -16.16 -10.10
C PHE A 308 -18.18 -15.50 -10.81
N CYS A 309 -16.94 -15.79 -10.37
CA CYS A 309 -15.73 -15.28 -11.01
C CYS A 309 -15.57 -15.80 -12.45
N ASN A 310 -15.86 -17.08 -12.68
CA ASN A 310 -15.78 -17.69 -14.01
C ASN A 310 -16.82 -17.10 -14.96
N ASN A 311 -18.06 -16.91 -14.50
CA ASN A 311 -19.12 -16.32 -15.30
C ASN A 311 -18.81 -14.86 -15.65
N MET A 312 -18.27 -14.08 -14.71
CA MET A 312 -17.78 -12.72 -14.99
C MET A 312 -16.63 -12.73 -16.00
N THR A 313 -15.68 -13.67 -15.87
CA THR A 313 -14.58 -13.80 -16.84
C THR A 313 -15.11 -14.17 -18.23
N GLY A 314 -16.11 -15.04 -18.33
CA GLY A 314 -16.79 -15.37 -19.59
C GLY A 314 -17.46 -14.16 -20.23
N ILE A 315 -18.16 -13.33 -19.46
CA ILE A 315 -18.75 -12.07 -19.96
C ILE A 315 -17.66 -11.11 -20.46
N GLU A 316 -16.52 -11.04 -19.76
CA GLU A 316 -15.38 -10.25 -20.22
C GLU A 316 -14.82 -10.78 -21.54
N ASP A 317 -14.67 -12.10 -21.68
CA ASP A 317 -14.17 -12.75 -22.91
C ASP A 317 -15.09 -12.51 -24.11
N GLU A 318 -16.41 -12.48 -23.90
CA GLU A 318 -17.39 -12.18 -24.96
C GLU A 318 -17.25 -10.76 -25.53
N VAL A 319 -16.85 -9.79 -24.71
CA VAL A 319 -16.70 -8.39 -25.15
C VAL A 319 -15.27 -8.03 -25.54
N ARG A 320 -14.29 -8.81 -25.09
CA ARG A 320 -12.86 -8.56 -25.29
C ARG A 320 -12.51 -8.61 -26.76
N THR A 321 -11.88 -7.54 -27.23
CA THR A 321 -11.33 -7.48 -28.59
C THR A 321 -9.82 -7.31 -28.61
N PHE A 322 -9.23 -7.02 -27.44
CA PHE A 322 -7.81 -6.83 -27.27
C PHE A 322 -7.27 -7.72 -26.16
N THR A 323 -6.18 -8.44 -26.42
CA THR A 323 -5.47 -9.27 -25.44
C THR A 323 -4.01 -8.85 -25.36
N GLU A 324 -3.64 -8.15 -24.29
CA GLU A 324 -2.28 -8.21 -23.76
C GLU A 324 -2.17 -9.50 -22.92
N GLY A 325 -1.01 -10.17 -22.95
CA GLY A 325 -0.76 -11.25 -21.98
C GLY A 325 -1.03 -10.71 -20.58
N TYR A 326 -1.92 -11.37 -19.84
CA TYR A 326 -2.13 -11.12 -18.43
C TYR A 326 -1.96 -12.45 -17.73
N SER A 327 -0.80 -12.65 -17.11
CA SER A 327 -0.64 -13.71 -16.11
C SER A 327 -0.83 -13.12 -14.70
N ASP A 328 -1.46 -13.89 -13.82
CA ASP A 328 -1.45 -13.60 -12.38
C ASP A 328 -0.02 -13.53 -11.83
N ASP A 329 0.94 -14.16 -12.50
CA ASP A 329 2.37 -14.11 -12.22
C ASP A 329 3.10 -12.95 -12.93
N GLU A 330 2.43 -12.20 -13.81
CA GLU A 330 3.06 -11.14 -14.60
C GLU A 330 3.30 -9.87 -13.76
N TYR A 331 4.55 -9.48 -13.67
CA TYR A 331 5.01 -8.36 -12.85
C TYR A 331 4.48 -7.04 -13.42
N LEU A 332 3.58 -6.36 -12.71
CA LEU A 332 3.20 -4.99 -13.05
C LEU A 332 4.41 -4.06 -12.81
N PRO A 333 4.63 -3.04 -13.66
CA PRO A 333 5.87 -2.27 -13.63
C PRO A 333 6.18 -1.69 -12.25
N GLN A 334 7.34 -2.07 -11.70
CA GLN A 334 8.04 -1.29 -10.69
C GLN A 334 8.55 0.02 -11.29
N TYR A 335 8.74 1.02 -10.42
CA TYR A 335 9.35 2.33 -10.68
C TYR A 335 10.23 2.40 -11.94
N PRO A 336 10.09 3.40 -12.82
CA PRO A 336 11.23 3.80 -13.61
C PRO A 336 12.28 4.40 -12.67
N SER A 337 13.41 3.72 -12.57
CA SER A 337 14.69 4.28 -12.15
C SER A 337 14.93 5.56 -12.95
N SER A 338 15.17 6.66 -12.25
CA SER A 338 15.48 7.94 -12.86
C SER A 338 16.77 7.84 -13.68
N GLU A 339 16.66 7.69 -14.99
CA GLU A 339 17.74 7.96 -15.93
C GLU A 339 17.28 8.91 -17.05
N ASN A 340 17.93 10.08 -17.04
CA ASN A 340 18.33 10.88 -18.20
C ASN A 340 17.26 11.35 -19.18
N GLN A 341 16.74 12.56 -18.94
CA GLN A 341 16.52 13.53 -20.02
C GLN A 341 17.06 14.90 -19.59
N THR A 342 18.31 15.15 -19.99
CA THR A 342 18.83 16.49 -20.26
C THR A 342 18.06 17.07 -21.44
N GLY A 343 17.53 18.28 -21.26
CA GLY A 343 16.84 19.04 -22.29
C GLY A 343 16.60 20.45 -21.77
N ASP A 344 17.54 21.34 -22.08
CA ASP A 344 17.57 22.74 -21.71
C ASP A 344 16.37 23.50 -22.30
N VAL A 345 15.64 24.24 -21.45
CA VAL A 345 14.99 25.51 -21.83
C VAL A 345 15.12 26.46 -20.64
N GLU A 346 15.86 27.55 -20.86
CA GLU A 346 16.15 28.63 -19.92
C GLU A 346 14.90 29.38 -19.46
N CYS A 347 14.89 29.77 -18.18
CA CYS A 347 14.27 31.01 -17.69
C CYS A 347 14.98 31.47 -16.41
N SER A 348 15.93 32.38 -16.60
CA SER A 348 16.26 33.59 -15.82
C SER A 348 16.50 33.52 -14.29
N GLU A 349 17.64 34.10 -13.92
CA GLU A 349 18.33 34.14 -12.64
C GLU A 349 17.54 34.70 -11.44
N VAL A 350 17.59 33.97 -10.32
CA VAL A 350 17.63 34.55 -8.96
C VAL A 350 18.71 33.81 -8.19
N ILE A 351 19.81 34.50 -7.88
CA ILE A 351 20.91 34.00 -7.04
C ILE A 351 20.34 33.65 -5.65
N LYS A 352 20.41 32.37 -5.26
CA LYS A 352 20.25 31.93 -3.87
C LYS A 352 21.43 31.04 -3.49
N GLU A 353 22.05 31.39 -2.37
CA GLU A 353 23.27 30.81 -1.80
C GLU A 353 23.20 29.28 -1.61
N LYS A 354 24.38 28.62 -1.69
CA LYS A 354 24.53 27.18 -1.39
C LYS A 354 24.35 26.93 0.12
N PRO A 355 23.43 26.04 0.55
CA PRO A 355 23.33 25.67 1.96
C PRO A 355 24.45 24.69 2.34
N GLN A 356 25.29 25.05 3.32
CA GLN A 356 26.21 24.13 4.00
C GLN A 356 25.42 23.22 4.96
N LEU A 357 25.59 21.90 4.85
CA LEU A 357 25.02 20.93 5.81
C LEU A 357 25.91 20.86 7.07
N ASN A 358 25.48 21.50 8.16
CA ASN A 358 25.98 21.18 9.50
C ASN A 358 25.21 19.95 10.03
N GLY A 359 25.83 18.77 10.07
CA GLY A 359 25.17 17.57 10.60
C GLY A 359 26.13 16.50 11.12
N HIS A 360 25.66 15.72 12.10
CA HIS A 360 26.40 14.65 12.77
C HIS A 360 26.20 13.29 12.07
N ILE A 361 27.12 12.34 12.28
CA ILE A 361 26.94 10.94 11.83
C ILE A 361 26.45 10.10 13.01
N MET A 362 25.37 9.35 12.82
CA MET A 362 24.85 8.42 13.83
C MET A 362 25.19 6.98 13.47
N ILE A 363 25.60 6.17 14.44
CA ILE A 363 25.76 4.72 14.29
C ILE A 363 24.63 4.03 15.05
N SER A 364 23.75 3.36 14.33
CA SER A 364 22.70 2.49 14.85
C SER A 364 23.21 1.05 14.84
N TYR A 365 23.25 0.41 16.01
CA TYR A 365 23.81 -0.93 16.20
C TYR A 365 23.05 -1.66 17.31
N ASN A 366 23.19 -2.98 17.40
CA ASN A 366 22.72 -3.76 18.54
C ASN A 366 23.84 -3.90 19.57
N HIS A 367 23.54 -4.02 20.87
CA HIS A 367 24.56 -4.17 21.92
C HIS A 367 25.57 -5.29 21.64
N ASP A 368 25.15 -6.38 20.99
CA ASP A 368 26.03 -7.50 20.60
C ASP A 368 27.09 -7.13 19.54
N ASP A 369 26.93 -5.96 18.90
CA ASP A 369 27.81 -5.40 17.87
C ASP A 369 28.52 -4.12 18.35
N LEU A 370 28.53 -3.86 19.67
CA LEU A 370 29.15 -2.68 20.27
C LEU A 370 30.64 -2.53 19.93
N GLU A 371 31.40 -3.62 19.95
CA GLU A 371 32.85 -3.57 19.70
C GLU A 371 33.19 -3.02 18.31
N ILE A 372 32.47 -3.48 17.28
CA ILE A 372 32.68 -3.00 15.91
C ILE A 372 32.13 -1.58 15.72
N ALA A 373 31.04 -1.22 16.41
CA ALA A 373 30.49 0.14 16.41
C ALA A 373 31.48 1.15 17.00
N ILE A 374 32.13 0.81 18.13
CA ILE A 374 33.19 1.62 18.75
C ILE A 374 34.39 1.72 17.81
N LYS A 375 34.84 0.61 17.23
CA LYS A 375 35.99 0.61 16.31
C LYS A 375 35.77 1.51 15.09
N ILE A 376 34.56 1.49 14.51
CA ILE A 376 34.18 2.37 13.40
C ILE A 376 34.11 3.83 13.87
N LYS A 377 33.51 4.10 15.03
CA LYS A 377 33.46 5.45 15.62
C LYS A 377 34.86 6.03 15.82
N GLU A 378 35.73 5.30 16.52
CA GLU A 378 37.09 5.74 16.82
C GLU A 378 37.91 5.99 15.55
N SER A 379 37.69 5.16 14.52
CA SER A 379 38.36 5.32 13.23
C SER A 379 37.83 6.52 12.42
N LEU A 380 36.56 6.92 12.61
CA LEU A 380 35.93 8.07 11.95
C LEU A 380 36.11 9.39 12.72
N GLN A 381 36.54 9.35 13.99
CA GLN A 381 36.73 10.55 14.81
C GLN A 381 37.96 11.35 14.34
N GLU A 382 37.69 12.35 13.49
CA GLU A 382 38.56 13.52 13.25
C GLU A 382 37.97 14.74 13.98
N GLU A 383 38.78 15.78 14.24
CA GLU A 383 38.45 16.88 15.17
C GLU A 383 37.17 17.69 14.85
N ASP A 384 36.58 17.55 13.66
CA ASP A 384 35.44 18.36 13.22
C ASP A 384 34.15 17.57 12.87
N ILE A 385 34.12 16.25 13.06
CA ILE A 385 32.92 15.43 12.81
C ILE A 385 32.44 14.80 14.12
N LYS A 386 31.35 15.34 14.66
CA LYS A 386 30.71 14.76 15.86
C LYS A 386 29.91 13.51 15.48
N ILE A 387 30.34 12.37 16.04
CA ILE A 387 29.77 11.04 15.81
C ILE A 387 29.00 10.60 17.04
N TRP A 388 27.75 10.23 16.85
CA TRP A 388 26.84 9.78 17.90
C TRP A 388 26.71 8.25 17.89
N ILE A 389 27.00 7.65 19.04
CA ILE A 389 26.71 6.24 19.33
C ILE A 389 25.93 6.20 20.64
N ASP A 390 24.93 5.34 20.73
CA ASP A 390 24.17 5.13 21.94
C ASP A 390 25.02 4.35 22.94
N LYS A 391 25.91 5.03 23.69
CA LYS A 391 26.78 4.38 24.69
C LYS A 391 26.51 4.80 26.14
N GLU A 392 25.72 5.85 26.38
CA GLU A 392 25.48 6.35 27.74
C GLU A 392 24.06 6.89 27.83
N HIS A 393 23.16 6.11 28.46
CA HIS A 393 21.88 6.45 29.11
C HIS A 393 20.85 5.29 29.11
N MET A 394 21.33 4.04 29.03
CA MET A 394 20.52 2.82 29.23
C MET A 394 20.28 2.52 30.72
N LEU A 395 19.82 3.51 31.48
CA LEU A 395 19.23 3.29 32.80
C LEU A 395 17.95 4.11 32.90
N GLN A 396 16.83 3.40 32.96
CA GLN A 396 15.44 3.81 33.17
C GLN A 396 14.59 4.01 31.91
N ASP A 397 13.66 3.05 31.76
CA ASP A 397 12.52 3.06 30.87
C ASP A 397 11.73 4.37 30.95
N VAL A 398 11.10 4.74 29.82
CA VAL A 398 10.08 5.80 29.59
C VAL A 398 10.50 7.04 28.78
N LYS A 399 11.77 7.28 28.43
CA LYS A 399 12.13 8.46 27.58
C LYS A 399 13.11 8.22 26.42
N ILE A 400 13.17 6.99 25.91
CA ILE A 400 14.08 6.60 24.83
C ILE A 400 13.70 7.25 23.48
N LEU A 401 12.40 7.39 23.20
CA LEU A 401 11.89 7.86 21.92
C LEU A 401 12.20 9.33 21.62
N ASP A 402 12.09 10.22 22.60
CA ASP A 402 12.28 11.65 22.38
C ASP A 402 13.75 12.03 22.21
N VAL A 403 14.66 11.33 22.90
CA VAL A 403 16.11 11.54 22.79
C VAL A 403 16.64 10.97 21.47
N MET A 404 16.22 9.76 21.09
CA MET A 404 16.57 9.16 19.79
C MET A 404 15.98 9.96 18.62
N ALA A 405 14.73 10.43 18.73
CA ALA A 405 14.11 11.27 17.71
C ALA A 405 14.84 12.62 17.53
N SER A 406 15.25 13.25 18.64
CA SER A 406 16.01 14.50 18.62
C SER A 406 17.42 14.32 18.02
N ALA A 407 18.06 13.18 18.28
CA ALA A 407 19.37 12.86 17.73
C ALA A 407 19.32 12.66 16.20
N VAL A 408 18.33 11.93 15.67
CA VAL A 408 18.23 11.65 14.22
C VAL A 408 17.79 12.88 13.41
N GLN A 409 17.07 13.84 14.00
CA GLN A 409 16.61 15.05 13.30
C GLN A 409 17.76 15.87 12.71
N ASN A 410 18.87 16.01 13.43
CA ASN A 410 20.05 16.80 13.03
C ASN A 410 21.18 15.96 12.42
N VAL A 411 20.94 14.68 12.13
CA VAL A 411 21.93 13.77 11.55
C VAL A 411 21.99 13.95 10.03
N ALA A 412 23.21 13.98 9.51
CA ALA A 412 23.49 13.99 8.07
C ALA A 412 23.40 12.58 7.48
N ILE A 413 23.99 11.58 8.16
CA ILE A 413 24.09 10.19 7.69
C ILE A 413 23.88 9.24 8.87
N VAL A 414 23.09 8.18 8.64
CA VAL A 414 22.91 7.09 9.61
C VAL A 414 23.61 5.83 9.10
N LEU A 415 24.55 5.32 9.88
CA LEU A 415 25.20 4.02 9.67
C LEU A 415 24.37 2.95 10.39
N ILE A 416 23.89 1.94 9.66
CA ILE A 416 23.11 0.84 10.23
C ILE A 416 23.98 -0.41 10.23
N LEU A 417 24.42 -0.84 11.41
CA LEU A 417 25.14 -2.09 11.60
C LEU A 417 24.12 -3.22 11.74
N PHE A 418 23.95 -3.99 10.66
CA PHE A 418 22.97 -5.05 10.63
C PHE A 418 23.57 -6.43 10.90
N SER A 419 22.87 -7.14 11.75
CA SER A 419 23.11 -8.51 12.23
C SER A 419 21.76 -9.16 12.53
N LYS A 420 21.77 -10.46 12.84
CA LYS A 420 20.55 -11.15 13.27
C LYS A 420 19.97 -10.54 14.55
N SER A 421 20.82 -10.25 15.54
CA SER A 421 20.41 -9.58 16.77
C SER A 421 19.88 -8.16 16.52
N TYR A 422 20.42 -7.43 15.53
CA TYR A 422 19.85 -6.15 15.11
C TYR A 422 18.43 -6.30 14.54
N GLN A 423 18.23 -7.25 13.62
CA GLN A 423 16.93 -7.54 12.99
C GLN A 423 15.87 -7.95 14.01
N ASP A 424 16.27 -8.68 15.06
CA ASP A 424 15.38 -9.23 16.08
C ASP A 424 15.18 -8.30 17.29
N SER A 425 15.81 -7.12 17.31
CA SER A 425 15.77 -6.17 18.43
C SER A 425 14.84 -4.97 18.23
N GLU A 426 14.50 -4.28 19.33
CA GLU A 426 13.72 -3.03 19.30
C GLU A 426 14.41 -1.85 18.59
N ASN A 427 15.69 -2.00 18.19
CA ASN A 427 16.45 -1.02 17.41
C ASN A 427 15.90 -0.82 15.99
N THR A 428 14.91 -1.64 15.60
CA THR A 428 13.97 -1.43 14.49
C THR A 428 13.46 0.02 14.43
N LYS A 429 13.17 0.64 15.58
CA LYS A 429 12.62 2.00 15.67
C LYS A 429 13.56 3.06 15.08
N ALA A 430 14.88 2.95 15.27
CA ALA A 430 15.85 3.92 14.73
C ALA A 430 16.01 3.77 13.20
N ALA A 431 15.98 2.52 12.71
CA ALA A 431 16.02 2.21 11.29
C ALA A 431 14.74 2.68 10.57
N GLU A 432 13.58 2.44 11.17
CA GLU A 432 12.29 2.96 10.70
C GLU A 432 12.23 4.48 10.72
N TYR A 433 12.77 5.11 11.77
CA TYR A 433 12.81 6.57 11.90
C TYR A 433 13.76 7.22 10.88
N THR A 434 14.90 6.58 10.60
CA THR A 434 15.83 6.97 9.51
C THR A 434 15.13 6.96 8.15
N ARG A 435 14.40 5.87 7.86
CA ARG A 435 13.58 5.73 6.64
C ARG A 435 12.49 6.80 6.58
N LYS A 436 11.82 7.08 7.69
CA LYS A 436 10.78 8.12 7.82
C LYS A 436 11.33 9.52 7.51
N LEU A 437 12.50 9.86 8.06
CA LEU A 437 13.15 11.17 7.84
C LEU A 437 13.89 11.30 6.49
N LYS A 438 13.83 10.27 5.62
CA LYS A 438 14.52 10.22 4.32
C LYS A 438 16.02 10.51 4.41
N LYS A 439 16.64 10.20 5.55
CA LYS A 439 18.09 10.33 5.72
C LYS A 439 18.75 9.13 5.03
N PRO A 440 19.81 9.31 4.23
CA PRO A 440 20.43 8.22 3.49
C PRO A 440 21.09 7.23 4.47
N PRO A 441 20.59 5.98 4.57
CA PRO A 441 21.23 4.97 5.40
C PRO A 441 22.44 4.37 4.66
N ILE A 442 23.53 4.12 5.38
CA ILE A 442 24.62 3.27 4.90
C ILE A 442 24.56 1.96 5.68
N PHE A 443 24.29 0.87 4.98
CA PHE A 443 24.16 -0.45 5.60
C PHE A 443 25.52 -1.14 5.74
N LEU A 444 25.86 -1.55 6.97
CA LEU A 444 27.11 -2.21 7.32
C LEU A 444 26.81 -3.62 7.82
N ARG A 445 27.24 -4.65 7.08
CA ARG A 445 27.09 -6.04 7.54
C ARG A 445 28.15 -6.34 8.57
N VAL A 446 27.76 -6.74 9.78
CA VAL A 446 28.72 -7.04 10.87
C VAL A 446 28.83 -8.52 11.23
N LYS A 447 27.91 -9.37 10.74
CA LYS A 447 27.98 -10.84 10.90
C LYS A 447 28.12 -11.55 9.56
N ARG A 448 29.01 -12.55 9.50
CA ARG A 448 29.42 -13.19 8.24
C ARG A 448 28.28 -14.04 7.70
N GLY A 449 27.97 -13.85 6.41
CA GLY A 449 26.93 -14.63 5.73
C GLY A 449 25.51 -14.32 6.18
N PHE A 450 25.30 -13.32 7.04
CA PHE A 450 23.95 -12.89 7.41
C PHE A 450 23.28 -12.18 6.22
N ILE A 451 22.08 -12.65 5.89
CA ILE A 451 21.19 -12.10 4.87
C ILE A 451 19.86 -11.85 5.57
N PRO A 452 19.37 -10.60 5.64
CA PRO A 452 18.11 -10.31 6.29
C PRO A 452 16.93 -10.71 5.39
N ASP A 453 15.96 -11.40 5.98
CA ASP A 453 14.83 -12.08 5.34
C ASP A 453 13.45 -11.49 5.70
N SER A 454 13.42 -10.45 6.55
CA SER A 454 12.20 -9.81 7.05
C SER A 454 12.23 -8.29 6.80
N TRP A 455 11.68 -7.46 7.71
CA TRP A 455 11.58 -6.00 7.58
C TRP A 455 12.91 -5.32 7.20
N LEU A 456 14.04 -5.83 7.71
CA LEU A 456 15.37 -5.33 7.40
C LEU A 456 15.82 -5.70 5.98
N GLY A 457 15.39 -6.86 5.46
CA GLY A 457 15.58 -7.26 4.08
C GLY A 457 14.83 -6.34 3.12
N PHE A 458 13.58 -5.98 3.46
CA PHE A 458 12.81 -4.96 2.73
C PHE A 458 13.38 -3.55 2.85
N MET A 459 14.10 -3.25 3.93
CA MET A 459 14.73 -1.95 4.13
C MET A 459 16.03 -1.81 3.33
N ILE A 460 16.82 -2.88 3.27
CA ILE A 460 18.04 -2.91 2.45
C ILE A 460 17.66 -3.01 0.97
N GLY A 461 16.71 -3.87 0.59
CA GLY A 461 16.32 -4.06 -0.81
C GLY A 461 17.52 -4.38 -1.70
N GLU A 462 17.67 -3.67 -2.82
CA GLU A 462 18.85 -3.74 -3.71
C GLU A 462 20.01 -2.80 -3.28
N SER A 463 19.89 -2.13 -2.13
CA SER A 463 20.91 -1.17 -1.68
C SER A 463 22.24 -1.87 -1.42
N ARG A 464 23.33 -1.24 -1.86
CA ARG A 464 24.69 -1.73 -1.58
C ARG A 464 24.97 -1.64 -0.09
N TYR A 465 25.63 -2.65 0.46
CA TYR A 465 26.12 -2.67 1.84
C TYR A 465 27.63 -2.91 1.88
N ILE A 466 28.28 -2.43 2.93
CA ILE A 466 29.71 -2.62 3.16
C ILE A 466 29.89 -3.72 4.20
N ASP A 467 30.78 -4.68 3.91
CA ASP A 467 30.94 -5.89 4.72
C ASP A 467 32.06 -5.76 5.75
N PHE A 468 31.67 -5.48 7.00
CA PHE A 468 32.54 -5.43 8.18
C PHE A 468 32.55 -6.74 8.97
N SER A 469 32.04 -7.84 8.42
CA SER A 469 31.91 -9.12 9.14
C SER A 469 33.23 -9.87 9.39
N GLY A 470 34.38 -9.22 9.20
CA GLY A 470 35.71 -9.86 9.20
C GLY A 470 36.03 -10.68 7.95
N LYS A 471 35.20 -10.63 6.90
CA LYS A 471 35.49 -11.30 5.61
C LYS A 471 36.67 -10.64 4.85
N TYR A 472 36.84 -9.34 5.03
CA TYR A 472 37.88 -8.52 4.40
C TYR A 472 38.67 -7.73 5.46
N PRO A 473 39.91 -7.29 5.18
CA PRO A 473 40.65 -6.41 6.08
C PRO A 473 39.85 -5.15 6.41
N PHE A 474 39.85 -4.77 7.69
CA PHE A 474 39.06 -3.65 8.19
C PHE A 474 39.40 -2.35 7.48
N GLU A 475 40.69 -2.09 7.25
CA GLU A 475 41.22 -0.85 6.68
C GLU A 475 40.70 -0.61 5.25
N VAL A 476 40.58 -1.68 4.46
CA VAL A 476 40.06 -1.62 3.07
C VAL A 476 38.57 -1.28 3.07
N LYS A 477 37.79 -1.89 3.96
CA LYS A 477 36.35 -1.63 4.07
C LYS A 477 36.05 -0.29 4.74
N PHE A 478 36.96 0.17 5.57
CA PHE A 478 36.92 1.50 6.16
C PHE A 478 37.13 2.60 5.09
N GLU A 479 38.08 2.43 4.16
CA GLU A 479 38.26 3.35 3.04
C GLU A 479 37.03 3.41 2.11
N GLU A 480 36.40 2.26 1.86
CA GLU A 480 35.13 2.17 1.13
C GLU A 480 34.00 2.93 1.85
N LEU A 481 33.93 2.83 3.18
CA LEU A 481 32.98 3.58 4.01
C LEU A 481 33.21 5.09 3.93
N CYS A 482 34.45 5.56 4.06
CA CYS A 482 34.79 6.98 3.95
C CYS A 482 34.41 7.56 2.58
N THR A 483 34.71 6.82 1.51
CA THR A 483 34.34 7.20 0.14
C THR A 483 32.83 7.29 -0.02
N THR A 484 32.09 6.33 0.54
CA THR A 484 30.62 6.32 0.49
C THR A 484 30.01 7.50 1.24
N ILE A 485 30.56 7.84 2.42
CA ILE A 485 30.14 9.01 3.21
C ILE A 485 30.38 10.32 2.43
N ASN A 486 31.55 10.48 1.82
CA ASN A 486 31.89 11.67 1.03
C ASN A 486 30.95 11.85 -0.18
N ASN A 487 30.64 10.75 -0.88
CA ASN A 487 29.73 10.76 -2.03
C ASN A 487 28.30 11.15 -1.63
N ILE A 488 27.80 10.56 -0.55
CA ILE A 488 26.43 10.83 -0.06
C ILE A 488 26.30 12.26 0.47
N SER A 489 27.32 12.79 1.13
CA SER A 489 27.34 14.17 1.63
C SER A 489 27.63 15.22 0.55
N ARG A 490 27.83 14.82 -0.71
CA ARG A 490 28.23 15.69 -1.84
C ARG A 490 29.48 16.53 -1.52
N GLY A 491 30.42 15.97 -0.77
CA GLY A 491 31.66 16.64 -0.33
C GLY A 491 31.50 17.62 0.83
N SER A 492 30.30 17.73 1.42
CA SER A 492 30.07 18.60 2.60
C SER A 492 30.72 18.05 3.87
N ILE A 493 30.95 16.73 3.92
CA ILE A 493 31.77 16.06 4.93
C ILE A 493 33.07 15.68 4.23
N THR A 494 34.20 16.24 4.68
CA THR A 494 35.53 15.92 4.13
C THR A 494 36.32 15.12 5.15
N LEU A 495 36.52 13.83 4.89
CA LEU A 495 37.39 12.96 5.69
C LEU A 495 38.82 13.08 5.15
N LYS A 496 39.77 13.63 5.93
CA LYS A 496 41.16 13.79 5.49
C LYS A 496 41.92 12.49 5.76
N HIS A 497 42.15 11.69 4.72
CA HIS A 497 43.06 10.57 4.85
C HIS A 497 44.52 11.07 4.90
N GLU A 498 45.05 11.30 6.10
CA GLU A 498 46.50 11.20 6.28
C GLU A 498 46.87 9.75 5.97
N LYS A 499 47.48 9.53 4.80
CA LYS A 499 48.25 8.31 4.56
C LYS A 499 49.29 8.23 5.67
N ARG A 500 48.97 7.49 6.75
CA ARG A 500 50.00 6.94 7.62
C ARG A 500 50.81 6.02 6.73
N GLN A 501 51.90 6.57 6.19
CA GLN A 501 52.94 5.80 5.56
C GLN A 501 53.21 4.63 6.48
N ARG A 502 53.13 3.41 5.94
CA ARG A 502 53.70 2.25 6.59
C ARG A 502 55.12 2.65 6.94
N GLN A 503 55.39 2.87 8.23
CA GLN A 503 56.73 2.68 8.73
C GLN A 503 57.00 1.20 8.50
N GLU A 504 57.66 0.90 7.39
CA GLU A 504 58.36 -0.36 7.23
C GLU A 504 59.29 -0.48 8.44
N LYS A 505 58.87 -1.28 9.43
CA LYS A 505 59.85 -1.87 10.32
C LYS A 505 60.77 -2.71 9.43
N PRO A 506 62.09 -2.50 9.48
CA PRO A 506 63.02 -3.28 8.66
C PRO A 506 62.80 -4.76 8.93
N LEU A 507 62.73 -5.56 7.86
CA LEU A 507 62.74 -7.01 7.95
C LEU A 507 63.93 -7.45 8.79
N GLU A 508 63.68 -8.01 9.98
CA GLU A 508 64.64 -8.92 10.59
C GLU A 508 64.80 -10.10 9.63
N LYS A 509 65.96 -10.16 8.97
CA LYS A 509 66.44 -11.35 8.27
C LYS A 509 66.53 -12.49 9.28
N LYS A 510 65.50 -13.32 9.37
CA LYS A 510 65.69 -14.70 9.82
C LYS A 510 66.38 -15.45 8.70
N GLN A 511 67.69 -15.61 8.85
CA GLN A 511 68.48 -16.60 8.13
C GLN A 511 67.83 -17.97 8.35
N ASN A 512 67.22 -18.53 7.29
CA ASN A 512 67.01 -19.96 7.21
C ASN A 512 68.37 -20.58 6.87
N THR A 513 69.06 -21.06 7.90
CA THR A 513 70.12 -22.04 7.75
C THR A 513 69.44 -23.35 7.33
N TYR A 514 69.52 -23.68 6.04
CA TYR A 514 69.37 -25.06 5.61
C TYR A 514 70.57 -25.84 6.13
N VAL A 515 70.34 -26.78 7.03
CA VAL A 515 71.22 -27.93 7.23
C VAL A 515 70.50 -29.12 6.63
N SER A 516 71.01 -29.62 5.50
CA SER A 516 70.80 -31.00 5.09
C SER A 516 72.06 -31.46 4.35
N MET A 517 72.98 -32.07 5.11
CA MET A 517 74.25 -32.70 4.68
C MET A 517 75.25 -31.83 3.91
#